data_AF-A0A5C7LM32-F1
#
_entry.id   AF-A0A5C7LM32-F1
#
_cell.length_a   1.000
_cell.length_b   1.000
_cell.length_c   1.000
_cell.angle_alpha   90.00
_cell.angle_beta   90.00
_cell.angle_gamma   90.00
#
_symmetry.space_group_name_H-M   'P 1'
#
loop_
_entity.id
_entity.type
_entity.pdbx_description
1 polymer ?
#
loop_
_entity_poly.entity_id
_entity_poly.type
_entity_poly.pdbx_seq_one_letter_code
_entity_poly.pdbx_strand_id
1 'polypeptide(L)'
;MSTAPERFVGLHSHSTYSTYDAIGRPQDHIDFALRNGSDALALTDHGNMNGFSHQYLHAKKLASAGAKFKPVFGVEAYFIPSLEEWKQLYARQQVENAAAKEAKQEAKNKKGKKTKTIEEAGNELASTEAELQEIATAKSEAEDEDDSGGTIVENEEESKNKVRNPLYQRNHLVLLAKNSDGLKSLFRMVSDSAADGFYRYPRMDLEMIRKYANGNVIGLTACVAGYLAKIVFDHQKEGDFKLWMPNEDNFELIQAELAKAIGQFQEALGPENYYLELQFNRLGAQHLVNYHLMEASKRTGAPLVVTCDAHYSDPSHWREREIYKMMGTLQFMKPEDERKQLPEKIEELKCELYPKNAEQVWQSYKDYCGEFSFYHDEVISAAIERTHDIAHQQIGVCEPDRRVKLPSINRILQTEEIENFKSKLSEEEATDEDLLAFQAVKELAIQGLKNRKVASKQAYIDRLKYELEVIKTLKFAKYFLTYYHIMRVAGEHMILGNARGSAGGSLLAYVLGITQMDPIKHDLLFERFMTRKKRCLLPTTYVLTNVGSCQLQHLDTELHKVLTHTGDYKPVVSKVESEHQELIEVEAEDGTTITCSPNHLWVVVRDSQRVEVRADELRETDELIELHFDDRYTFEKL
;
A
#
# COMPACT_ATOMS: atom_id res chain seq x y z
N MET A 1 24.65 36.07 14.25
CA MET A 1 24.06 35.30 13.14
C MET A 1 22.69 34.84 13.61
N SER A 2 21.68 34.82 12.74
CA SER A 2 20.35 34.32 13.11
C SER A 2 20.47 32.87 13.55
N THR A 3 19.80 32.48 14.65
CA THR A 3 19.68 31.07 15.05
C THR A 3 18.57 30.34 14.29
N ALA A 4 17.72 31.05 13.53
CA ALA A 4 16.65 30.43 12.77
C ALA A 4 17.20 29.62 11.57
N PRO A 5 16.63 28.44 11.28
CA PRO A 5 17.06 27.59 10.17
C PRO A 5 16.63 28.20 8.83
N GLU A 6 17.47 28.05 7.80
CA GLU A 6 17.16 28.57 6.46
C GLU A 6 16.59 27.50 5.52
N ARG A 7 16.73 26.22 5.89
CA ARG A 7 16.44 25.08 5.02
C ARG A 7 15.85 23.91 5.80
N PHE A 8 14.93 23.20 5.17
CA PHE A 8 14.21 22.07 5.74
C PHE A 8 13.69 21.17 4.63
N VAL A 9 13.67 19.86 4.89
CA VAL A 9 13.00 18.87 4.04
C VAL A 9 12.15 17.98 4.92
N GLY A 10 10.86 17.84 4.60
CA GLY A 10 9.98 16.90 5.29
C GLY A 10 10.41 15.46 5.01
N LEU A 11 10.96 14.77 6.03
CA LEU A 11 11.41 13.38 5.93
C LEU A 11 10.37 12.34 6.41
N HIS A 12 9.19 12.79 6.82
CA HIS A 12 8.11 11.97 7.33
C HIS A 12 6.78 12.56 6.83
N SER A 13 6.13 11.88 5.89
CA SER A 13 4.87 12.34 5.29
C SER A 13 4.06 11.19 4.68
N HIS A 14 2.76 11.30 4.77
CA HIS A 14 1.75 10.32 4.42
C HIS A 14 0.85 10.89 3.32
N SER A 15 0.43 10.02 2.42
CA SER A 15 -0.52 10.33 1.35
C SER A 15 -1.77 9.48 1.50
N THR A 16 -2.69 9.57 0.55
CA THR A 16 -3.89 8.73 0.45
C THR A 16 -3.65 7.21 0.56
N TYR A 17 -2.41 6.73 0.43
CA TYR A 17 -2.04 5.33 0.63
C TYR A 17 -1.85 4.94 2.11
N SER A 18 -1.91 5.91 3.02
CA SER A 18 -2.11 5.74 4.46
C SER A 18 -3.61 5.85 4.76
N THR A 19 -4.32 4.76 4.46
CA THR A 19 -5.80 4.73 4.39
C THR A 19 -6.46 5.12 5.71
N TYR A 20 -7.52 5.93 5.63
CA TYR A 20 -8.27 6.50 6.76
C TYR A 20 -7.44 7.34 7.76
N ASP A 21 -6.26 7.80 7.38
CA ASP A 21 -5.45 8.66 8.23
C ASP A 21 -4.91 9.89 7.50
N ALA A 22 -4.46 9.70 6.25
CA ALA A 22 -3.97 10.78 5.41
C ALA A 22 -4.78 10.95 4.11
N ILE A 23 -4.82 12.19 3.63
CA ILE A 23 -5.50 12.61 2.41
C ILE A 23 -4.53 13.30 1.44
N GLY A 24 -4.94 13.41 0.18
CA GLY A 24 -4.12 13.95 -0.90
C GLY A 24 -3.23 12.89 -1.55
N ARG A 25 -3.14 12.92 -2.89
CA ARG A 25 -2.27 12.02 -3.63
C ARG A 25 -0.81 12.45 -3.48
N PRO A 26 0.17 11.55 -3.68
CA PRO A 26 1.59 11.91 -3.62
C PRO A 26 1.97 13.16 -4.45
N GLN A 27 1.30 13.38 -5.58
CA GLN A 27 1.48 14.56 -6.42
C GLN A 27 1.11 15.86 -5.71
N ASP A 28 -0.01 15.87 -4.97
CA ASP A 28 -0.52 17.06 -4.31
C ASP A 28 0.43 17.53 -3.20
N HIS A 29 0.99 16.56 -2.46
CA HIS A 29 2.02 16.80 -1.44
C HIS A 29 3.30 17.38 -2.04
N ILE A 30 3.78 16.82 -3.15
CA ILE A 30 4.95 17.34 -3.86
C ILE A 30 4.71 18.76 -4.39
N ASP A 31 3.57 18.98 -5.04
CA ASP A 31 3.24 20.26 -5.66
C ASP A 31 3.02 21.36 -4.61
N PHE A 32 2.46 21.02 -3.45
CA PHE A 32 2.41 21.92 -2.32
C PHE A 32 3.81 22.20 -1.76
N ALA A 33 4.60 21.17 -1.44
CA ALA A 33 5.94 21.34 -0.89
C ALA A 33 6.82 22.24 -1.78
N LEU A 34 6.78 22.03 -3.10
CA LEU A 34 7.51 22.84 -4.07
C LEU A 34 7.05 24.30 -4.08
N ARG A 35 5.73 24.55 -4.09
CA ARG A 35 5.17 25.92 -4.00
C ARG A 35 5.45 26.58 -2.65
N ASN A 36 5.56 25.79 -1.59
CA ASN A 36 5.88 26.23 -0.24
C ASN A 36 7.40 26.44 0.00
N GLY A 37 8.23 26.27 -1.04
CA GLY A 37 9.66 26.57 -1.02
C GLY A 37 10.57 25.38 -0.71
N SER A 38 10.04 24.18 -0.52
CA SER A 38 10.82 22.96 -0.34
C SER A 38 11.28 22.39 -1.68
N ASP A 39 12.50 21.86 -1.74
CA ASP A 39 13.08 21.26 -2.95
C ASP A 39 13.18 19.72 -2.88
N ALA A 40 12.67 19.13 -1.81
CA ALA A 40 12.57 17.69 -1.63
C ALA A 40 11.42 17.34 -0.66
N LEU A 41 10.94 16.09 -0.72
CA LEU A 41 9.96 15.54 0.22
C LEU A 41 10.11 14.02 0.29
N ALA A 42 10.06 13.46 1.50
CA ALA A 42 9.92 12.03 1.71
C ALA A 42 8.45 11.62 1.74
N LEU A 43 8.13 10.52 1.08
CA LEU A 43 6.85 9.83 1.24
C LEU A 43 7.09 8.52 2.00
N THR A 44 6.38 8.34 3.10
CA THR A 44 6.59 7.30 4.12
C THR A 44 5.24 6.74 4.58
N ASP A 45 4.43 6.24 3.65
CA ASP A 45 3.08 5.72 3.97
C ASP A 45 3.11 4.56 4.99
N HIS A 46 1.99 4.38 5.71
CA HIS A 46 1.83 3.39 6.79
C HIS A 46 1.97 1.96 6.29
N GLY A 47 3.08 1.31 6.66
CA GLY A 47 3.38 -0.10 6.39
C GLY A 47 3.44 -0.49 4.90
N ASN A 48 3.45 0.48 3.98
CA ASN A 48 3.42 0.21 2.55
C ASN A 48 4.15 1.27 1.73
N MET A 49 4.44 0.95 0.47
CA MET A 49 5.06 1.88 -0.50
C MET A 49 4.22 2.04 -1.76
N ASN A 50 2.89 1.97 -1.66
CA ASN A 50 2.00 2.03 -2.82
C ASN A 50 2.08 3.39 -3.55
N GLY A 51 2.36 4.46 -2.80
CA GLY A 51 2.60 5.80 -3.35
C GLY A 51 3.90 5.96 -4.13
N PHE A 52 4.83 4.99 -4.08
CA PHE A 52 6.14 5.07 -4.73
C PHE A 52 6.05 5.41 -6.23
N SER A 53 5.20 4.70 -6.96
CA SER A 53 5.11 4.86 -8.42
C SER A 53 4.57 6.24 -8.79
N HIS A 54 3.62 6.76 -8.02
CA HIS A 54 3.05 8.10 -8.15
C HIS A 54 4.10 9.17 -7.90
N GLN A 55 4.82 9.06 -6.78
CA GLN A 55 5.90 9.97 -6.40
C GLN A 55 7.02 10.00 -7.46
N TYR A 56 7.49 8.82 -7.89
CA TYR A 56 8.57 8.69 -8.87
C TYR A 56 8.19 9.25 -10.25
N LEU A 57 7.02 8.89 -10.78
CA LEU A 57 6.58 9.34 -12.10
C LEU A 57 6.34 10.86 -12.11
N HIS A 58 5.79 11.40 -11.03
CA HIS A 58 5.57 12.85 -10.92
C HIS A 58 6.88 13.61 -10.81
N ALA A 59 7.83 13.16 -9.99
CA ALA A 59 9.16 13.75 -9.93
C ALA A 59 9.87 13.74 -11.29
N LYS A 60 9.73 12.67 -12.08
CA LYS A 60 10.25 12.64 -13.47
C LYS A 60 9.55 13.64 -14.40
N LYS A 61 8.24 13.82 -14.26
CA LYS A 61 7.48 14.84 -15.01
C LYS A 61 7.97 16.24 -14.66
N LEU A 62 8.14 16.55 -13.37
CA LEU A 62 8.66 17.82 -12.87
C LEU A 62 10.08 18.09 -13.37
N ALA A 63 10.97 17.11 -13.28
CA ALA A 63 12.33 17.22 -13.81
C ALA A 63 12.36 17.48 -15.33
N SER A 64 11.48 16.82 -16.09
CA SER A 64 11.34 17.06 -17.53
C SER A 64 10.82 18.46 -17.87
N ALA A 65 10.06 19.08 -16.95
CA ALA A 65 9.61 20.46 -17.03
C ALA A 65 10.63 21.48 -16.48
N GLY A 66 11.80 21.04 -16.03
CA GLY A 66 12.87 21.89 -15.51
C GLY A 66 12.78 22.25 -14.02
N ALA A 67 11.80 21.70 -13.29
CA ALA A 67 11.72 21.89 -11.84
C ALA A 67 12.82 21.10 -11.12
N LYS A 68 13.43 21.73 -10.11
CA LYS A 68 14.42 21.11 -9.24
C LYS A 68 13.72 20.58 -8.00
N PHE A 69 13.35 19.30 -8.03
CA PHE A 69 12.71 18.62 -6.91
C PHE A 69 13.31 17.23 -6.73
N LYS A 70 13.64 16.85 -5.51
CA LYS A 70 14.22 15.56 -5.16
C LYS A 70 13.21 14.69 -4.40
N PRO A 71 12.69 13.60 -4.99
CA PRO A 71 11.87 12.66 -4.25
C PRO A 71 12.73 11.85 -3.28
N VAL A 72 12.29 11.72 -2.04
CA VAL A 72 12.84 10.79 -1.06
C VAL A 72 11.84 9.65 -0.88
N PHE A 73 12.29 8.41 -1.08
CA PHE A 73 11.42 7.23 -1.01
C PHE A 73 11.57 6.55 0.35
N GLY A 74 10.47 6.28 1.03
CA GLY A 74 10.48 5.63 2.32
C GLY A 74 9.17 4.92 2.66
N VAL A 75 9.08 4.48 3.91
CA VAL A 75 7.92 3.83 4.52
C VAL A 75 7.92 4.15 6.02
N GLU A 76 6.75 4.39 6.61
CA GLU A 76 6.61 4.31 8.06
C GLU A 76 6.23 2.87 8.41
N ALA A 77 7.21 2.08 8.84
CA ALA A 77 7.04 0.67 9.13
C ALA A 77 6.39 0.46 10.50
N TYR A 78 5.48 -0.52 10.57
CA TYR A 78 5.10 -1.11 11.84
C TYR A 78 6.25 -1.96 12.36
N PHE A 79 6.76 -1.63 13.52
CA PHE A 79 7.94 -2.23 14.11
C PHE A 79 7.60 -2.94 15.42
N ILE A 80 8.16 -4.14 15.58
CA ILE A 80 8.26 -4.84 16.85
C ILE A 80 9.71 -5.33 17.05
N PRO A 81 10.19 -5.51 18.29
CA PRO A 81 11.59 -5.90 18.52
C PRO A 81 11.96 -7.26 17.90
N SER A 82 11.06 -8.24 17.94
CA SER A 82 11.28 -9.60 17.46
C SER A 82 9.98 -10.25 17.02
N LEU A 83 9.89 -10.66 15.75
CA LEU A 83 8.76 -11.45 15.25
C LEU A 83 8.73 -12.84 15.84
N GLU A 84 9.89 -13.43 16.13
CA GLU A 84 9.98 -14.77 16.71
C GLU A 84 9.41 -14.80 18.14
N GLU A 85 9.79 -13.83 18.98
CA GLU A 85 9.24 -13.72 20.34
C GLU A 85 7.73 -13.46 20.31
N TRP A 86 7.27 -12.62 19.38
CA TRP A 86 5.85 -12.37 19.19
C TRP A 86 5.09 -13.63 18.74
N LYS A 87 5.64 -14.43 17.81
CA LYS A 87 5.03 -15.70 17.36
C LYS A 87 4.91 -16.69 18.51
N GLN A 88 5.92 -16.78 19.38
CA GLN A 88 5.87 -17.62 20.57
C GLN A 88 4.81 -17.14 21.58
N LEU A 89 4.67 -15.83 21.76
CA LEU A 89 3.61 -15.25 22.58
C LEU A 89 2.22 -15.57 22.00
N TYR A 90 2.04 -15.39 20.70
CA TYR A 90 0.79 -15.69 20.00
C TYR A 90 0.40 -17.17 20.10
N ALA A 91 1.36 -18.08 19.89
CA ALA A 91 1.13 -19.52 20.02
C ALA A 91 0.69 -19.91 21.45
N ARG A 92 1.30 -19.31 22.48
CA ARG A 92 0.89 -19.52 23.88
C ARG A 92 -0.54 -19.04 24.12
N GLN A 93 -0.89 -17.85 23.65
CA GLN A 93 -2.24 -17.31 23.80
C GLN A 93 -3.28 -18.19 23.08
N GLN A 94 -2.96 -18.74 21.91
CA GLN A 94 -3.85 -19.66 21.19
C GLN A 94 -4.14 -20.94 21.99
N VAL A 95 -3.13 -21.51 22.64
CA VAL A 95 -3.30 -22.68 23.53
C VAL A 95 -4.14 -22.32 24.75
N GLU A 96 -3.88 -21.18 25.38
CA GLU A 96 -4.65 -20.70 26.54
C GLU A 96 -6.11 -20.42 26.17
N ASN A 97 -6.36 -19.79 25.03
CA ASN A 97 -7.70 -19.53 24.52
C ASN A 97 -8.45 -20.82 24.18
N ALA A 98 -7.77 -21.81 23.58
CA ALA A 98 -8.35 -23.12 23.30
C ALA A 98 -8.72 -23.84 24.61
N ALA A 99 -7.81 -23.87 25.60
CA ALA A 99 -8.07 -24.44 26.91
C ALA A 99 -9.21 -23.73 27.65
N ALA A 100 -9.29 -22.39 27.55
CA ALA A 100 -10.38 -21.61 28.13
C ALA A 100 -11.72 -21.89 27.42
N LYS A 101 -11.74 -22.05 26.10
CA LYS A 101 -12.93 -22.45 25.32
C LYS A 101 -13.38 -23.86 25.73
N GLU A 102 -12.47 -24.82 25.86
CA GLU A 102 -12.77 -26.17 26.34
C GLU A 102 -13.31 -26.18 27.77
N ALA A 103 -12.67 -25.46 28.70
CA ALA A 103 -13.13 -25.34 30.08
C ALA A 103 -14.52 -24.67 30.17
N LYS A 104 -14.79 -23.65 29.35
CA LYS A 104 -16.11 -23.02 29.23
C LYS A 104 -17.15 -24.01 28.67
N GLN A 105 -16.78 -24.84 27.70
CA GLN A 105 -17.66 -25.86 27.13
C GLN A 105 -17.96 -26.98 28.14
N GLU A 106 -16.97 -27.42 28.90
CA GLU A 106 -17.16 -28.38 30.00
C GLU A 106 -18.02 -27.81 31.13
N ALA A 107 -17.85 -26.53 31.48
CA ALA A 107 -18.67 -25.85 32.46
C ALA A 107 -20.12 -25.69 31.98
N LYS A 108 -20.35 -25.36 30.70
CA LYS A 108 -21.68 -25.38 30.08
C LYS A 108 -22.31 -26.77 30.08
N ASN A 109 -21.54 -27.81 29.76
CA ASN A 109 -22.02 -29.20 29.80
C ASN A 109 -22.36 -29.66 31.23
N LYS A 110 -21.59 -29.24 32.25
CA LYS A 110 -21.88 -29.50 33.67
C LYS A 110 -23.09 -28.70 34.18
N LYS A 111 -23.27 -27.44 33.76
CA LYS A 111 -24.48 -26.64 34.05
C LYS A 111 -25.73 -27.24 33.39
N GLY A 112 -25.68 -27.63 32.11
CA GLY A 112 -26.78 -28.30 31.42
C GLY A 112 -27.19 -29.64 32.04
N LYS A 113 -26.23 -30.37 32.66
CA LYS A 113 -26.52 -31.57 33.46
C LYS A 113 -27.20 -31.26 34.79
N LYS A 114 -26.86 -30.12 35.43
CA LYS A 114 -27.51 -29.62 36.65
C LYS A 114 -28.91 -29.05 36.40
N THR A 115 -29.13 -28.35 35.28
CA THR A 115 -30.46 -27.84 34.90
C THR A 115 -31.42 -28.98 34.56
N LYS A 116 -30.95 -30.06 33.92
CA LYS A 116 -31.73 -31.30 33.72
C LYS A 116 -32.07 -32.05 35.01
N THR A 117 -31.42 -31.74 36.14
CA THR A 117 -31.77 -32.31 37.46
C THR A 117 -32.69 -31.40 38.28
N ILE A 118 -32.98 -30.18 37.80
CA ILE A 118 -33.78 -29.17 38.53
C ILE A 118 -35.18 -28.99 37.90
N GLU A 119 -35.47 -29.57 36.73
CA GLU A 119 -36.81 -29.59 36.12
C GLU A 119 -37.86 -30.48 36.86
N GLU A 120 -37.66 -30.79 38.15
CA GLU A 120 -38.66 -31.40 39.04
C GLU A 120 -39.08 -30.49 40.21
N ALA A 121 -38.73 -29.19 40.24
CA ALA A 121 -39.30 -28.26 41.20
C ALA A 121 -39.61 -26.89 40.57
N GLY A 122 -40.85 -26.42 40.78
CA GLY A 122 -41.50 -25.36 40.01
C GLY A 122 -40.96 -23.94 40.18
N ASN A 123 -41.20 -23.17 39.11
CA ASN A 123 -41.47 -21.73 38.97
C ASN A 123 -40.87 -20.74 39.98
N GLU A 124 -40.05 -19.79 39.51
CA GLU A 124 -40.44 -18.36 39.37
C GLU A 124 -39.31 -17.51 38.77
N LEU A 125 -39.72 -16.53 37.97
CA LEU A 125 -38.95 -15.55 37.21
C LEU A 125 -37.97 -14.72 38.07
N ALA A 126 -36.65 -14.83 37.86
CA ALA A 126 -35.68 -13.81 38.31
C ALA A 126 -34.23 -13.86 37.74
N SER A 127 -33.89 -14.64 36.69
CA SER A 127 -32.46 -14.75 36.26
C SER A 127 -32.13 -14.31 34.83
N THR A 128 -33.12 -14.00 34.00
CA THR A 128 -32.90 -13.95 32.55
C THR A 128 -32.24 -12.66 32.03
N GLU A 129 -32.13 -11.60 32.81
CA GLU A 129 -31.61 -10.30 32.31
C GLU A 129 -30.12 -10.09 32.60
N ALA A 130 -29.64 -10.55 33.77
CA ALA A 130 -28.21 -10.58 34.09
C ALA A 130 -27.47 -11.67 33.29
N GLU A 131 -28.12 -12.81 33.02
CA GLU A 131 -27.55 -13.91 32.24
C GLU A 131 -27.44 -13.57 30.74
N LEU A 132 -28.35 -12.74 30.20
CA LEU A 132 -28.25 -12.25 28.81
C LEU A 132 -27.16 -11.19 28.64
N GLN A 133 -26.92 -10.34 29.65
CA GLN A 133 -25.82 -9.39 29.63
C GLN A 133 -24.45 -10.09 29.69
N GLU A 134 -24.24 -11.09 30.55
CA GLU A 134 -22.97 -11.84 30.58
C GLU A 134 -22.69 -12.60 29.26
N ILE A 135 -23.72 -13.11 28.58
CA ILE A 135 -23.59 -13.77 27.27
C ILE A 135 -23.29 -12.77 26.16
N ALA A 136 -23.85 -11.56 26.21
CA ALA A 136 -23.59 -10.49 25.25
C ALA A 136 -22.16 -9.94 25.38
N THR A 137 -21.67 -9.72 26.61
CA THR A 137 -20.29 -9.27 26.86
C THR A 137 -19.29 -10.33 26.41
N ALA A 138 -19.55 -11.62 26.70
CA ALA A 138 -18.66 -12.72 26.33
C ALA A 138 -18.67 -13.07 24.83
N LYS A 139 -19.72 -12.71 24.08
CA LYS A 139 -19.73 -12.78 22.61
C LYS A 139 -18.89 -11.67 21.98
N SER A 140 -18.94 -10.46 22.55
CA SER A 140 -18.20 -9.32 22.02
C SER A 140 -16.69 -9.44 22.12
N GLU A 141 -16.16 -10.28 23.01
CA GLU A 141 -14.71 -10.51 23.15
C GLU A 141 -14.17 -11.64 22.25
N ALA A 142 -15.06 -12.44 21.63
CA ALA A 142 -14.68 -13.67 20.91
C ALA A 142 -14.97 -13.63 19.40
N GLU A 143 -15.68 -12.61 18.90
CA GLU A 143 -16.12 -12.52 17.49
C GLU A 143 -15.28 -11.55 16.62
N ASP A 144 -14.28 -10.83 17.16
CA ASP A 144 -13.43 -9.89 16.40
C ASP A 144 -12.23 -10.53 15.65
N GLU A 145 -12.31 -11.81 15.31
CA GLU A 145 -11.34 -12.48 14.42
C GLU A 145 -11.91 -12.54 13.00
N ASP A 146 -11.96 -11.39 12.33
CA ASP A 146 -12.18 -11.34 10.88
C ASP A 146 -10.83 -11.53 10.16
N ASP A 147 -10.60 -12.77 9.72
CA ASP A 147 -9.59 -13.15 8.71
C ASP A 147 -10.13 -12.85 7.30
N SER A 148 -10.66 -11.62 7.12
CA SER A 148 -10.99 -11.08 5.82
C SER A 148 -9.90 -10.11 5.42
N GLY A 149 -9.43 -10.19 4.15
CA GLY A 149 -8.43 -9.29 3.58
C GLY A 149 -8.95 -7.85 3.46
N GLY A 150 -9.14 -7.19 4.60
CA GLY A 150 -9.62 -5.83 4.75
C GLY A 150 -8.53 -4.80 4.50
N THR A 151 -8.96 -3.57 4.24
CA THR A 151 -8.06 -2.42 4.14
C THR A 151 -7.45 -2.15 5.52
N ILE A 152 -6.12 -2.02 5.59
CA ILE A 152 -5.43 -1.72 6.83
C ILE A 152 -5.75 -0.29 7.22
N VAL A 153 -6.35 -0.12 8.40
CA VAL A 153 -6.73 1.17 8.95
C VAL A 153 -5.97 1.42 10.23
N GLU A 154 -5.32 2.57 10.30
CA GLU A 154 -4.61 2.97 11.49
C GLU A 154 -5.56 3.35 12.62
N ASN A 155 -5.24 2.80 13.80
CA ASN A 155 -5.89 3.21 15.03
C ASN A 155 -4.83 3.76 15.99
N GLU A 156 -4.57 5.07 15.90
CA GLU A 156 -3.63 5.75 16.79
C GLU A 156 -4.05 5.73 18.28
N GLU A 157 -5.31 5.43 18.60
CA GLU A 157 -5.76 5.46 20.01
C GLU A 157 -5.34 4.21 20.77
N GLU A 158 -5.27 3.07 20.07
CA GLU A 158 -4.75 1.82 20.62
C GLU A 158 -3.26 1.96 21.01
N SER A 159 -2.49 2.73 20.24
CA SER A 159 -1.09 3.05 20.55
C SER A 159 -0.93 4.11 21.65
N LYS A 160 -2.02 4.66 22.20
CA LYS A 160 -2.03 5.66 23.29
C LYS A 160 -2.54 5.11 24.62
N ASN A 161 -3.11 3.90 24.65
CA ASN A 161 -3.60 3.26 25.88
C ASN A 161 -2.46 2.71 26.77
N LYS A 162 -2.63 2.78 28.10
CA LYS A 162 -1.65 2.32 29.09
C LYS A 162 -1.61 0.80 29.24
N VAL A 163 -2.75 0.13 29.08
CA VAL A 163 -2.84 -1.34 29.04
C VAL A 163 -2.88 -1.77 27.59
N ARG A 164 -1.73 -2.17 27.04
CA ARG A 164 -1.62 -2.66 25.66
C ARG A 164 -1.53 -4.17 25.67
N ASN A 165 -2.38 -4.83 24.89
CA ASN A 165 -2.20 -6.25 24.62
C ASN A 165 -0.88 -6.40 23.82
N PRO A 166 0.12 -7.14 24.34
CA PRO A 166 1.40 -7.33 23.65
C PRO A 166 1.24 -7.98 22.27
N LEU A 167 0.13 -8.66 21.98
CA LEU A 167 -0.16 -9.21 20.65
C LEU A 167 -0.49 -8.15 19.61
N TYR A 168 -1.14 -7.06 20.00
CA TYR A 168 -1.50 -5.94 19.11
C TYR A 168 -0.39 -4.91 18.98
N GLN A 169 0.77 -5.16 19.60
CA GLN A 169 1.87 -4.23 19.59
C GLN A 169 2.33 -3.97 18.15
N ARG A 170 2.36 -2.68 17.83
CA ARG A 170 2.97 -2.08 16.65
C ARG A 170 3.54 -0.73 17.10
N ASN A 171 4.79 -0.47 16.76
CA ASN A 171 5.38 0.84 16.97
C ASN A 171 5.76 1.42 15.61
N HIS A 172 5.86 2.73 15.50
CA HIS A 172 6.23 3.32 14.22
C HIS A 172 7.76 3.41 14.08
N LEU A 173 8.24 3.29 12.85
CA LEU A 173 9.65 3.45 12.49
C LEU A 173 9.74 3.95 11.04
N VAL A 174 10.24 5.16 10.84
CA VAL A 174 10.44 5.68 9.48
C VAL A 174 11.72 5.11 8.89
N LEU A 175 11.63 4.55 7.68
CA LEU A 175 12.76 4.03 6.92
C LEU A 175 12.85 4.70 5.55
N LEU A 176 14.03 5.22 5.20
CA LEU A 176 14.28 5.95 3.95
C LEU A 176 15.37 5.26 3.12
N ALA A 177 15.18 5.18 1.80
CA ALA A 177 16.17 4.63 0.89
C ALA A 177 17.30 5.63 0.61
N LYS A 178 18.55 5.26 0.91
CA LYS A 178 19.73 6.08 0.57
C LYS A 178 20.07 6.04 -0.92
N ASN A 179 19.75 4.94 -1.59
CA ASN A 179 20.10 4.71 -2.99
C ASN A 179 19.20 3.62 -3.59
N SER A 180 19.46 3.24 -4.83
CA SER A 180 18.69 2.21 -5.55
C SER A 180 18.74 0.82 -4.89
N ASP A 181 19.80 0.49 -4.13
CA ASP A 181 19.87 -0.75 -3.36
C ASP A 181 19.07 -0.64 -2.06
N GLY A 182 19.11 0.51 -1.39
CA GLY A 182 18.23 0.84 -0.26
C GLY A 182 16.76 0.74 -0.63
N LEU A 183 16.37 1.21 -1.83
CA LEU A 183 15.01 1.08 -2.34
C LEU A 183 14.60 -0.39 -2.53
N LYS A 184 15.50 -1.24 -3.02
CA LYS A 184 15.25 -2.70 -3.10
C LYS A 184 15.12 -3.32 -1.72
N SER A 185 15.95 -2.90 -0.76
CA SER A 185 15.86 -3.34 0.64
C SER A 185 14.52 -2.99 1.26
N LEU A 186 14.02 -1.76 1.06
CA LEU A 186 12.71 -1.35 1.54
C LEU A 186 11.60 -2.20 0.92
N PHE A 187 11.59 -2.40 -0.41
CA PHE A 187 10.60 -3.26 -1.06
C PHE A 187 10.61 -4.69 -0.51
N ARG A 188 11.80 -5.23 -0.21
CA ARG A 188 11.93 -6.56 0.36
C ARG A 188 11.41 -6.62 1.80
N MET A 189 11.75 -5.64 2.63
CA MET A 189 11.25 -5.54 4.00
C MET A 189 9.73 -5.38 4.04
N VAL A 190 9.15 -4.51 3.19
CA VAL A 190 7.70 -4.34 3.07
C VAL A 190 7.04 -5.65 2.65
N SER A 191 7.59 -6.33 1.64
CA SER A 191 7.06 -7.63 1.19
C SER A 191 7.11 -8.70 2.28
N ASP A 192 8.24 -8.83 2.97
CA ASP A 192 8.42 -9.83 4.03
C ASP A 192 7.59 -9.47 5.28
N SER A 193 7.37 -8.20 5.57
CA SER A 193 6.46 -7.77 6.65
C SER A 193 5.01 -8.15 6.39
N ALA A 194 4.57 -8.11 5.12
CA ALA A 194 3.25 -8.57 4.72
C ALA A 194 3.15 -10.10 4.64
N ALA A 195 4.23 -10.79 4.25
CA ALA A 195 4.23 -12.25 4.14
C ALA A 195 4.40 -12.97 5.49
N ASP A 196 5.35 -12.51 6.31
CA ASP A 196 5.80 -13.21 7.51
C ASP A 196 5.45 -12.47 8.81
N GLY A 197 5.19 -11.17 8.73
CA GLY A 197 4.95 -10.28 9.86
C GLY A 197 3.51 -9.82 10.07
N PHE A 198 2.62 -10.18 9.15
CA PHE A 198 1.24 -9.73 9.16
C PHE A 198 0.45 -10.35 10.31
N TYR A 199 -0.31 -9.50 11.00
CA TYR A 199 -1.37 -9.93 11.92
C TYR A 199 -2.60 -9.06 11.70
N ARG A 200 -2.60 -7.86 12.29
CA ARG A 200 -3.49 -6.75 11.89
C ARG A 200 -2.77 -5.75 10.98
N TYR A 201 -1.45 -5.75 11.06
CA TYR A 201 -0.55 -4.83 10.38
C TYR A 201 0.70 -5.59 9.90
N PRO A 202 1.32 -5.19 8.77
CA PRO A 202 2.52 -5.82 8.23
C PRO A 202 3.74 -5.38 9.05
N ARG A 203 4.13 -6.17 10.05
CA ARG A 203 5.18 -5.78 11.00
C ARG A 203 6.57 -6.21 10.54
N MET A 204 7.53 -5.30 10.71
CA MET A 204 8.95 -5.51 10.57
C MET A 204 9.59 -5.69 11.95
N ASP A 205 10.73 -6.37 12.00
CA ASP A 205 11.55 -6.48 13.19
C ASP A 205 13.03 -6.15 12.92
N LEU A 206 13.84 -6.18 13.98
CA LEU A 206 15.27 -5.90 13.87
C LEU A 206 16.01 -6.92 13.00
N GLU A 207 15.57 -8.18 12.94
CA GLU A 207 16.21 -9.20 12.10
C GLU A 207 16.03 -8.88 10.61
N MET A 208 14.82 -8.49 10.20
CA MET A 208 14.56 -8.01 8.84
C MET A 208 15.46 -6.81 8.49
N ILE A 209 15.59 -5.83 9.41
CA ILE A 209 16.43 -4.65 9.18
C ILE A 209 17.90 -5.07 9.02
N ARG A 210 18.45 -5.89 9.92
CA ARG A 210 19.83 -6.39 9.81
C ARG A 210 20.09 -7.11 8.49
N LYS A 211 19.13 -7.93 8.07
CA LYS A 211 19.24 -8.73 6.85
C LYS A 211 19.28 -7.89 5.59
N TYR A 212 18.49 -6.81 5.53
CA TYR A 212 18.26 -6.07 4.29
C TYR A 212 18.88 -4.69 4.23
N ALA A 213 19.02 -3.96 5.35
CA ALA A 213 19.46 -2.56 5.34
C ALA A 213 20.84 -2.38 4.73
N ASN A 214 21.83 -3.19 5.14
CA ASN A 214 23.18 -3.25 4.56
C ASN A 214 23.83 -1.85 4.35
N GLY A 215 23.59 -0.90 5.27
CA GLY A 215 24.08 0.48 5.19
C GLY A 215 23.40 1.38 4.13
N ASN A 216 22.36 0.89 3.46
CA ASN A 216 21.63 1.57 2.38
C ASN A 216 20.28 2.16 2.80
N VAL A 217 19.91 2.03 4.08
CA VAL A 217 18.64 2.51 4.64
C VAL A 217 18.93 3.44 5.81
N ILE A 218 18.23 4.58 5.86
CA ILE A 218 18.21 5.49 7.01
C ILE A 218 16.97 5.19 7.85
N GLY A 219 17.09 5.19 9.17
CA GLY A 219 15.98 5.05 10.11
C GLY A 219 15.79 6.29 10.98
N LEU A 220 14.53 6.66 11.21
CA LEU A 220 14.14 7.70 12.17
C LEU A 220 13.19 7.10 13.21
N THR A 221 13.22 7.62 14.44
CA THR A 221 12.43 7.06 15.57
C THR A 221 10.92 7.24 15.46
N ALA A 222 10.44 7.95 14.43
CA ALA A 222 9.03 8.24 14.16
C ALA A 222 8.35 9.14 15.23
N CYS A 223 7.02 9.17 15.21
CA CYS A 223 6.18 9.99 16.07
C CYS A 223 6.03 9.41 17.50
N VAL A 224 5.05 9.91 18.27
CA VAL A 224 4.73 9.38 19.61
C VAL A 224 4.28 7.91 19.61
N ALA A 225 3.91 7.34 18.46
CA ALA A 225 3.65 5.90 18.32
C ALA A 225 4.95 5.08 18.10
N GLY A 226 6.11 5.73 18.04
CA GLY A 226 7.42 5.09 17.85
C GLY A 226 7.88 4.23 19.02
N TYR A 227 8.84 3.34 18.76
CA TYR A 227 9.31 2.37 19.77
C TYR A 227 10.00 3.04 20.96
N LEU A 228 10.79 4.09 20.71
CA LEU A 228 11.48 4.84 21.77
C LEU A 228 10.49 5.68 22.58
N ALA A 229 9.45 6.23 21.94
CA ALA A 229 8.35 6.89 22.65
C ALA A 229 7.65 5.91 23.59
N LYS A 230 7.38 4.67 23.13
CA LYS A 230 6.84 3.62 23.99
C LYS A 230 7.70 3.35 25.23
N ILE A 231 9.02 3.26 25.08
CA ILE A 231 9.94 3.09 26.23
C ILE A 231 9.71 4.22 27.25
N VAL A 232 9.68 5.48 26.82
CA VAL A 232 9.42 6.62 27.72
C VAL A 232 8.05 6.48 28.40
N PHE A 233 7.03 6.06 27.64
CA PHE A 233 5.64 5.94 28.09
C PHE A 233 5.40 4.81 29.09
N ASP A 234 6.03 3.66 28.92
CA ASP A 234 5.91 2.51 29.81
C ASP A 234 6.38 2.83 31.24
N HIS A 235 7.28 3.81 31.37
CA HIS A 235 7.84 4.26 32.64
C HIS A 235 7.10 5.45 33.26
N GLN A 236 5.98 5.91 32.68
CA GLN A 236 5.19 7.01 33.24
C GLN A 236 4.27 6.54 34.38
N LYS A 237 4.37 7.22 35.53
CA LYS A 237 3.52 6.96 36.69
C LYS A 237 2.06 7.35 36.43
N GLU A 238 1.86 8.51 35.81
CA GLU A 238 0.52 9.03 35.47
C GLU A 238 -0.19 8.09 34.50
N GLY A 239 -1.46 7.77 34.81
CA GLY A 239 -2.33 6.88 34.04
C GLY A 239 -2.85 7.52 32.76
N ASP A 240 -3.18 8.82 32.83
CA ASP A 240 -3.76 9.57 31.71
C ASP A 240 -2.68 10.22 30.86
N PHE A 241 -2.53 9.72 29.63
CA PHE A 241 -1.64 10.25 28.61
C PHE A 241 -1.81 11.75 28.36
N LYS A 242 -3.01 12.30 28.49
CA LYS A 242 -3.29 13.73 28.23
C LYS A 242 -2.63 14.65 29.26
N LEU A 243 -2.32 14.12 30.44
CA LEU A 243 -1.68 14.85 31.54
C LEU A 243 -0.16 14.73 31.52
N TRP A 244 0.40 13.93 30.61
CA TRP A 244 1.84 13.74 30.54
C TRP A 244 2.55 15.01 30.10
N MET A 245 3.52 15.43 30.90
CA MET A 245 4.39 16.57 30.68
C MET A 245 5.85 16.16 30.91
N PRO A 246 6.84 16.88 30.34
CA PRO A 246 8.26 16.63 30.61
C PRO A 246 8.54 16.51 32.11
N ASN A 247 9.21 15.42 32.50
CA ASN A 247 9.53 15.10 33.88
C ASN A 247 10.82 14.25 33.96
N GLU A 248 11.31 14.03 35.18
CA GLU A 248 12.49 13.21 35.46
C GLU A 248 12.15 11.86 36.13
N ASP A 249 10.89 11.45 36.09
CA ASP A 249 10.50 10.16 36.66
C ASP A 249 11.17 9.01 35.91
N ASN A 250 11.77 8.08 36.67
CA ASN A 250 12.48 6.92 36.12
C ASN A 250 13.57 7.29 35.09
N PHE A 251 14.11 8.52 35.16
CA PHE A 251 14.97 9.08 34.12
C PHE A 251 16.15 8.20 33.73
N GLU A 252 16.95 7.75 34.70
CA GLU A 252 18.12 6.90 34.41
C GLU A 252 17.74 5.52 33.85
N LEU A 253 16.59 4.97 34.27
CA LEU A 253 16.07 3.72 33.72
C LEU A 253 15.63 3.89 32.26
N ILE A 254 14.87 4.95 31.98
CA ILE A 254 14.45 5.32 30.62
C ILE A 254 15.69 5.53 29.74
N GLN A 255 16.67 6.31 30.20
CA GLN A 255 17.88 6.58 29.43
C GLN A 255 18.70 5.31 29.16
N ALA A 256 18.76 4.37 30.12
CA ALA A 256 19.43 3.09 29.91
C ALA A 256 18.73 2.21 28.86
N GLU A 257 17.40 2.14 28.88
CA GLU A 257 16.62 1.39 27.89
C GLU A 257 16.66 2.04 26.50
N LEU A 258 16.56 3.37 26.43
CA LEU A 258 16.73 4.12 25.19
C LEU A 258 18.13 3.88 24.59
N ALA A 259 19.20 3.97 25.40
CA ALA A 259 20.55 3.72 24.92
C ALA A 259 20.72 2.31 24.35
N LYS A 260 20.13 1.30 24.99
CA LYS A 260 20.11 -0.08 24.48
C LYS A 260 19.38 -0.17 23.14
N ALA A 261 18.17 0.37 23.04
CA ALA A 261 17.37 0.34 21.82
C ALA A 261 18.05 1.09 20.66
N ILE A 262 18.58 2.29 20.92
CA ILE A 262 19.34 3.09 19.95
C ILE A 262 20.54 2.30 19.45
N GLY A 263 21.30 1.66 20.35
CA GLY A 263 22.45 0.85 19.97
C GLY A 263 22.09 -0.32 19.04
N GLN A 264 20.93 -0.95 19.24
CA GLN A 264 20.45 -2.03 18.35
C GLN A 264 20.11 -1.50 16.94
N PHE A 265 19.51 -0.33 16.82
CA PHE A 265 19.23 0.28 15.52
C PHE A 265 20.50 0.78 14.83
N GLN A 266 21.43 1.39 15.58
CA GLN A 266 22.73 1.82 15.03
C GLN A 266 23.55 0.62 14.55
N GLU A 267 23.47 -0.53 15.23
CA GLU A 267 24.09 -1.77 14.77
C GLU A 267 23.44 -2.28 13.48
N ALA A 268 22.12 -2.29 13.40
CA ALA A 268 21.39 -2.82 12.24
C ALA A 268 21.44 -1.91 10.99
N LEU A 269 21.42 -0.59 11.16
CA LEU A 269 21.36 0.39 10.07
C LEU A 269 22.73 1.02 9.75
N GLY A 270 23.65 1.02 10.72
CA GLY A 270 24.86 1.84 10.73
C GLY A 270 24.65 3.10 11.61
N PRO A 271 25.64 3.50 12.43
CA PRO A 271 25.50 4.61 13.37
C PRO A 271 25.23 5.97 12.70
N GLU A 272 25.68 6.15 11.45
CA GLU A 272 25.44 7.32 10.63
C GLU A 272 24.07 7.34 9.94
N ASN A 273 23.30 6.25 10.05
CA ASN A 273 22.03 6.06 9.38
C ASN A 273 20.84 5.99 10.33
N TYR A 274 21.02 6.28 11.63
CA TYR A 274 19.92 6.27 12.60
C TYR A 274 19.81 7.60 13.33
N TYR A 275 18.63 8.20 13.28
CA TYR A 275 18.36 9.54 13.78
C TYR A 275 17.20 9.54 14.78
N LEU A 276 17.30 10.36 15.81
CA LEU A 276 16.23 10.55 16.78
C LEU A 276 15.33 11.70 16.32
N GLU A 277 14.07 11.40 16.10
CA GLU A 277 13.09 12.28 15.48
C GLU A 277 12.35 13.11 16.52
N LEU A 278 12.40 14.42 16.36
CA LEU A 278 11.65 15.39 17.15
C LEU A 278 10.50 15.95 16.33
N GLN A 279 9.36 16.17 16.97
CA GLN A 279 8.19 16.82 16.37
C GLN A 279 7.65 17.89 17.32
N PHE A 280 7.06 18.95 16.78
CA PHE A 280 6.54 20.07 17.58
C PHE A 280 5.04 20.21 17.39
N ASN A 281 4.30 19.80 18.42
CA ASN A 281 2.84 19.71 18.44
C ASN A 281 2.31 20.22 19.80
N ARG A 282 1.01 20.49 19.91
CA ARG A 282 0.35 20.93 21.16
C ARG A 282 0.02 19.74 22.07
N LEU A 283 1.01 18.90 22.34
CA LEU A 283 0.85 17.66 23.07
C LEU A 283 1.97 17.48 24.10
N GLY A 284 1.62 17.48 25.40
CA GLY A 284 2.60 17.33 26.49
C GLY A 284 3.44 16.04 26.37
N ALA A 285 2.83 14.93 25.96
CA ALA A 285 3.52 13.68 25.71
C ALA A 285 4.57 13.77 24.58
N GLN A 286 4.35 14.61 23.56
CA GLN A 286 5.35 14.87 22.52
C GLN A 286 6.58 15.55 23.13
N HIS A 287 6.37 16.57 23.97
CA HIS A 287 7.48 17.27 24.61
C HIS A 287 8.23 16.40 25.61
N LEU A 288 7.53 15.50 26.31
CA LEU A 288 8.13 14.49 27.18
C LEU A 288 9.06 13.57 26.38
N VAL A 289 8.61 13.04 25.24
CA VAL A 289 9.45 12.21 24.36
C VAL A 289 10.64 13.01 23.84
N ASN A 290 10.42 14.23 23.34
CA ASN A 290 11.49 15.09 22.85
C ASN A 290 12.56 15.35 23.93
N TYR A 291 12.15 15.60 25.17
CA TYR A 291 13.06 15.77 26.31
C TYR A 291 14.00 14.57 26.46
N HIS A 292 13.44 13.35 26.52
CA HIS A 292 14.22 12.14 26.65
C HIS A 292 15.09 11.83 25.42
N LEU A 293 14.60 12.09 24.21
CA LEU A 293 15.38 11.91 22.97
C LEU A 293 16.55 12.88 22.87
N MET A 294 16.37 14.15 23.27
CA MET A 294 17.45 15.13 23.30
C MET A 294 18.55 14.73 24.28
N GLU A 295 18.20 14.17 25.44
CA GLU A 295 19.19 13.63 26.36
C GLU A 295 19.84 12.35 25.83
N ALA A 296 19.05 11.41 25.28
CA ALA A 296 19.56 10.18 24.70
C ALA A 296 20.54 10.45 23.56
N SER A 297 20.30 11.50 22.76
CA SER A 297 21.21 11.98 21.72
C SER A 297 22.60 12.32 22.29
N LYS A 298 22.66 13.06 23.40
CA LYS A 298 23.93 13.41 24.06
C LYS A 298 24.68 12.18 24.57
N ARG A 299 23.95 11.19 25.10
CA ARG A 299 24.52 9.98 25.72
C ARG A 299 24.99 8.95 24.69
N THR A 300 24.27 8.81 23.58
CA THR A 300 24.52 7.77 22.57
C THR A 300 25.25 8.27 21.33
N GLY A 301 25.27 9.59 21.12
CA GLY A 301 25.79 10.21 19.90
C GLY A 301 24.84 10.11 18.70
N ALA A 302 23.64 9.54 18.86
CA ALA A 302 22.65 9.48 17.79
C ALA A 302 22.15 10.90 17.45
N PRO A 303 22.27 11.36 16.19
CA PRO A 303 21.88 12.71 15.78
C PRO A 303 20.36 12.93 15.82
N LEU A 304 19.96 14.16 16.16
CA LEU A 304 18.55 14.59 16.16
C LEU A 304 18.10 15.00 14.75
N VAL A 305 16.84 14.83 14.40
CA VAL A 305 16.19 15.47 13.24
C VAL A 305 14.83 16.01 13.65
N VAL A 306 14.30 16.97 12.90
CA VAL A 306 12.91 17.44 13.09
C VAL A 306 12.06 17.00 11.91
N THR A 307 10.82 16.59 12.15
CA THR A 307 9.85 16.28 11.08
C THR A 307 8.48 16.85 11.42
N CYS A 308 7.53 16.72 10.51
CA CYS A 308 6.17 17.25 10.66
C CYS A 308 5.07 16.20 10.56
N ASP A 309 5.43 14.96 10.24
CA ASP A 309 4.48 13.85 10.13
C ASP A 309 3.24 14.21 9.28
N ALA A 310 3.48 14.73 8.07
CA ALA A 310 2.40 15.35 7.30
C ALA A 310 1.36 14.32 6.84
N HIS A 311 0.07 14.60 7.00
CA HIS A 311 -1.06 13.73 6.64
C HIS A 311 -2.04 14.39 5.65
N TYR A 312 -1.86 15.66 5.32
CA TYR A 312 -2.64 16.36 4.31
C TYR A 312 -1.75 17.33 3.55
N SER A 313 -1.98 17.46 2.24
CA SER A 313 -1.07 18.17 1.34
C SER A 313 -1.09 19.69 1.53
N ASP A 314 -2.23 20.27 1.90
CA ASP A 314 -2.43 21.72 2.03
C ASP A 314 -3.01 22.04 3.43
N PRO A 315 -2.50 23.06 4.15
CA PRO A 315 -2.96 23.40 5.49
C PRO A 315 -4.45 23.69 5.58
N SER A 316 -5.12 24.07 4.48
CA SER A 316 -6.57 24.26 4.45
C SER A 316 -7.37 22.95 4.58
N HIS A 317 -6.77 21.80 4.30
CA HIS A 317 -7.44 20.49 4.27
C HIS A 317 -7.51 19.77 5.63
N TRP A 318 -7.17 20.46 6.72
CA TRP A 318 -7.11 19.84 8.05
C TRP A 318 -8.47 19.26 8.48
N ARG A 319 -9.58 19.91 8.12
CA ARG A 319 -10.93 19.51 8.54
C ARG A 319 -11.39 18.26 7.81
N GLU A 320 -11.12 18.18 6.51
CA GLU A 320 -11.37 17.04 5.65
C GLU A 320 -10.60 15.81 6.17
N ARG A 321 -9.36 16.01 6.62
CA ARG A 321 -8.56 14.95 7.24
C ARG A 321 -9.17 14.44 8.56
N GLU A 322 -9.66 15.33 9.42
CA GLU A 322 -10.34 14.90 10.66
C GLU A 322 -11.64 14.12 10.38
N ILE A 323 -12.42 14.54 9.38
CA ILE A 323 -13.60 13.79 8.92
C ILE A 323 -13.18 12.41 8.42
N TYR A 324 -12.17 12.33 7.55
CA TYR A 324 -11.69 11.08 6.97
C TYR A 324 -11.19 10.10 8.04
N LYS A 325 -10.46 10.59 9.05
CA LYS A 325 -10.04 9.77 10.19
C LYS A 325 -11.22 9.28 11.02
N MET A 326 -12.21 10.14 11.27
CA MET A 326 -13.42 9.73 11.98
C MET A 326 -14.16 8.61 11.24
N MET A 327 -14.25 8.66 9.90
CA MET A 327 -14.81 7.56 9.10
C MET A 327 -14.08 6.23 9.34
N GLY A 328 -12.75 6.27 9.43
CA GLY A 328 -11.95 5.09 9.79
C GLY A 328 -12.24 4.56 11.18
N THR A 329 -12.59 5.42 12.14
CA THR A 329 -12.96 4.97 13.49
C THR A 329 -14.39 4.41 13.55
N LEU A 330 -15.32 4.94 12.74
CA LEU A 330 -16.72 4.53 12.75
C LEU A 330 -16.93 3.05 12.41
N GLN A 331 -16.03 2.45 11.62
CA GLN A 331 -16.10 1.02 11.32
C GLN A 331 -15.84 0.12 12.53
N PHE A 332 -15.25 0.66 13.61
CA PHE A 332 -14.94 -0.06 14.85
C PHE A 332 -15.85 0.35 16.02
N MET A 333 -16.74 1.32 15.82
CA MET A 333 -17.64 1.81 16.86
C MET A 333 -18.93 1.00 16.91
N LYS A 334 -19.39 0.69 18.11
CA LYS A 334 -20.72 0.12 18.34
C LYS A 334 -21.78 1.22 18.26
N PRO A 335 -23.06 0.89 17.98
CA PRO A 335 -24.14 1.87 17.90
C PRO A 335 -24.30 2.72 19.17
N GLU A 336 -23.87 2.18 20.33
CA GLU A 336 -23.96 2.83 21.64
C GLU A 336 -22.78 3.77 21.95
N ASP A 337 -21.70 3.73 21.16
CA ASP A 337 -20.51 4.53 21.42
C ASP A 337 -20.73 6.01 21.07
N GLU A 338 -20.39 6.91 22.00
CA GLU A 338 -20.47 8.35 21.76
C GLU A 338 -19.48 8.78 20.68
N ARG A 339 -20.00 9.48 19.66
CA ARG A 339 -19.17 10.04 18.59
C ARG A 339 -18.34 11.21 19.11
N LYS A 340 -17.06 11.22 18.78
CA LYS A 340 -16.18 12.37 19.07
C LYS A 340 -16.64 13.57 18.28
N GLN A 341 -16.62 14.72 18.93
CA GLN A 341 -16.84 15.99 18.26
C GLN A 341 -15.61 16.31 17.40
N LEU A 342 -15.87 16.69 16.15
CA LEU A 342 -14.84 17.19 15.26
C LEU A 342 -14.39 18.58 15.73
N PRO A 343 -13.09 18.88 15.68
CA PRO A 343 -12.59 20.23 15.97
C PRO A 343 -13.25 21.27 15.06
N GLU A 344 -13.64 22.42 15.60
CA GLU A 344 -14.25 23.51 14.83
C GLU A 344 -13.20 24.47 14.26
N LYS A 345 -12.04 24.55 14.91
CA LYS A 345 -10.95 25.48 14.57
C LYS A 345 -9.58 24.82 14.63
N ILE A 346 -8.62 25.39 13.91
CA ILE A 346 -7.22 24.88 13.85
C ILE A 346 -6.56 24.93 15.24
N GLU A 347 -6.94 25.88 16.10
CA GLU A 347 -6.40 26.03 17.46
C GLU A 347 -6.74 24.82 18.36
N GLU A 348 -7.80 24.08 18.02
CA GLU A 348 -8.23 22.87 18.73
C GLU A 348 -7.48 21.62 18.27
N LEU A 349 -6.75 21.69 17.14
CA LEU A 349 -5.91 20.60 16.68
C LEU A 349 -4.71 20.42 17.61
N LYS A 350 -4.45 19.15 17.95
CA LYS A 350 -3.26 18.76 18.70
C LYS A 350 -2.00 18.84 17.83
N CYS A 351 -2.14 18.49 16.55
CA CYS A 351 -1.04 18.43 15.61
C CYS A 351 -1.48 19.05 14.28
N GLU A 352 -0.62 19.86 13.68
CA GLU A 352 -0.79 20.41 12.33
C GLU A 352 0.12 19.65 11.36
N LEU A 353 -0.48 18.75 10.60
CA LEU A 353 0.18 17.68 9.85
C LEU A 353 0.18 17.98 8.35
N TYR A 354 0.83 19.05 7.92
CA TYR A 354 1.04 19.38 6.49
C TYR A 354 2.53 19.58 6.16
N PRO A 355 2.93 19.54 4.87
CA PRO A 355 4.32 19.78 4.47
C PRO A 355 4.77 21.24 4.74
N LYS A 356 5.39 21.48 5.90
CA LYS A 356 5.92 22.79 6.29
C LYS A 356 7.25 23.12 5.61
N ASN A 357 7.57 24.41 5.52
CA ASN A 357 8.91 24.91 5.19
C ASN A 357 9.71 25.26 6.46
N ALA A 358 10.98 25.66 6.32
CA ALA A 358 11.87 25.91 7.45
C ALA A 358 11.33 26.97 8.43
N GLU A 359 10.79 28.07 7.91
CA GLU A 359 10.19 29.15 8.72
C GLU A 359 8.97 28.67 9.49
N GLN A 360 8.07 27.92 8.85
CA GLN A 360 6.86 27.38 9.48
C GLN A 360 7.17 26.33 10.56
N VAL A 361 8.18 25.48 10.35
CA VAL A 361 8.66 24.54 11.38
C VAL A 361 9.28 25.30 12.55
N TRP A 362 10.10 26.31 12.26
CA TRP A 362 10.69 27.16 13.31
C TRP A 362 9.63 27.91 14.11
N GLN A 363 8.59 28.42 13.45
CA GLN A 363 7.46 29.07 14.10
C GLN A 363 6.68 28.09 14.98
N SER A 364 6.40 26.88 14.49
CA SER A 364 5.78 25.81 15.29
C SER A 364 6.60 25.49 16.55
N TYR A 365 7.93 25.43 16.42
CA TYR A 365 8.83 25.28 17.56
C TYR A 365 8.68 26.44 18.56
N LYS A 366 8.71 27.69 18.10
CA LYS A 366 8.60 28.85 19.00
C LYS A 366 7.26 28.91 19.73
N ASP A 367 6.18 28.61 19.02
CA ASP A 367 4.82 28.70 19.56
C ASP A 367 4.53 27.58 20.56
N TYR A 368 5.04 26.37 20.31
CA TYR A 368 4.69 25.18 21.11
C TYR A 368 5.74 24.81 22.14
N CYS A 369 6.96 25.35 22.05
CA CYS A 369 8.06 24.94 22.93
C CYS A 369 8.62 26.05 23.83
N GLY A 370 8.18 27.31 23.67
CA GLY A 370 8.75 28.47 24.35
C GLY A 370 8.73 28.42 25.89
N GLU A 371 7.81 27.66 26.49
CA GLU A 371 7.70 27.50 27.95
C GLU A 371 8.68 26.48 28.54
N PHE A 372 9.33 25.66 27.70
CA PHE A 372 10.17 24.55 28.15
C PHE A 372 11.66 24.89 28.04
N SER A 373 12.34 25.01 29.17
CA SER A 373 13.74 25.46 29.25
C SER A 373 14.78 24.48 28.68
N PHE A 374 14.41 23.23 28.41
CA PHE A 374 15.34 22.21 27.89
C PHE A 374 15.51 22.27 26.37
N TYR A 375 14.66 23.02 25.65
CA TYR A 375 14.90 23.30 24.24
C TYR A 375 15.97 24.38 24.09
N HIS A 376 16.88 24.15 23.16
CA HIS A 376 17.95 25.06 22.83
C HIS A 376 17.89 25.38 21.34
N ASP A 377 17.79 26.66 21.01
CA ASP A 377 17.59 27.17 19.66
C ASP A 377 18.64 26.63 18.68
N GLU A 378 19.91 26.59 19.08
CA GLU A 378 21.00 26.12 18.24
C GLU A 378 20.86 24.62 17.92
N VAL A 379 20.44 23.82 18.90
CA VAL A 379 20.25 22.37 18.73
C VAL A 379 19.07 22.09 17.81
N ILE A 380 17.95 22.81 18.02
CA ILE A 380 16.73 22.63 17.21
C ILE A 380 16.94 23.12 15.79
N SER A 381 17.54 24.28 15.61
CA SER A 381 17.89 24.80 14.28
C SER A 381 18.77 23.82 13.51
N ALA A 382 19.82 23.29 14.15
CA ALA A 382 20.67 22.27 13.54
C ALA A 382 19.90 20.97 13.22
N ALA A 383 18.93 20.56 14.03
CA ALA A 383 18.08 19.39 13.77
C ALA A 383 17.10 19.61 12.60
N ILE A 384 16.58 20.83 12.44
CA ILE A 384 15.76 21.21 11.28
C ILE A 384 16.60 21.17 10.00
N GLU A 385 17.76 21.82 9.99
CA GLU A 385 18.61 21.85 8.78
C GLU A 385 19.18 20.49 8.39
N ARG A 386 19.42 19.61 9.38
CA ARG A 386 19.95 18.27 9.14
C ARG A 386 19.05 17.43 8.23
N THR A 387 17.74 17.68 8.22
CA THR A 387 16.81 16.99 7.32
C THR A 387 17.12 17.27 5.85
N HIS A 388 17.44 18.53 5.53
CA HIS A 388 17.87 18.94 4.21
C HIS A 388 19.22 18.32 3.87
N ASP A 389 20.16 18.27 4.83
CA ASP A 389 21.46 17.63 4.61
C ASP A 389 21.35 16.12 4.38
N ILE A 390 20.45 15.43 5.08
CA ILE A 390 20.15 14.02 4.81
C ILE A 390 19.59 13.86 3.39
N ALA A 391 18.58 14.65 3.03
CA ALA A 391 17.94 14.59 1.73
C ALA A 391 18.92 14.84 0.58
N HIS A 392 19.82 15.83 0.70
CA HIS A 392 20.68 16.25 -0.41
C HIS A 392 22.10 15.69 -0.39
N GLN A 393 22.64 15.36 0.78
CA GLN A 393 24.04 14.90 0.93
C GLN A 393 24.15 13.41 1.20
N GLN A 394 23.19 12.80 1.92
CA GLN A 394 23.27 11.36 2.26
C GLN A 394 22.45 10.47 1.34
N ILE A 395 21.27 10.94 0.92
CA ILE A 395 20.43 10.22 -0.03
C ILE A 395 20.92 10.53 -1.44
N GLY A 396 21.33 9.50 -2.17
CA GLY A 396 21.70 9.57 -3.58
C GLY A 396 20.49 9.51 -4.51
N VAL A 397 20.75 9.14 -5.77
CA VAL A 397 19.69 8.91 -6.75
C VAL A 397 19.15 7.49 -6.60
N CYS A 398 17.83 7.39 -6.45
CA CYS A 398 17.10 6.12 -6.36
C CYS A 398 16.34 5.87 -7.66
N GLU A 399 16.74 4.86 -8.42
CA GLU A 399 16.11 4.48 -9.68
C GLU A 399 15.61 3.02 -9.58
N PRO A 400 14.31 2.76 -9.81
CA PRO A 400 13.80 1.40 -9.84
C PRO A 400 14.35 0.64 -11.05
N ASP A 401 14.56 -0.67 -10.92
CA ASP A 401 14.91 -1.53 -12.04
C ASP A 401 13.70 -1.69 -12.98
N ARG A 402 13.75 -0.96 -14.09
CA ARG A 402 12.70 -0.95 -15.13
C ARG A 402 12.99 -1.90 -16.29
N ARG A 403 14.01 -2.76 -16.19
CA ARG A 403 14.30 -3.76 -17.22
C ARG A 403 13.19 -4.80 -17.25
N VAL A 404 12.88 -5.29 -18.45
CA VAL A 404 11.94 -6.40 -18.62
C VAL A 404 12.52 -7.64 -17.96
N LYS A 405 11.76 -8.24 -17.02
CA LYS A 405 12.13 -9.48 -16.33
C LYS A 405 11.27 -10.61 -16.86
N LEU A 406 11.78 -11.35 -17.85
CA LEU A 406 11.17 -12.61 -18.30
C LEU A 406 11.78 -13.79 -17.52
N PRO A 407 11.06 -14.91 -17.33
CA PRO A 407 11.63 -16.10 -16.71
C PRO A 407 12.90 -16.56 -17.43
N SER A 408 13.84 -17.17 -16.69
CA SER A 408 14.99 -17.86 -17.30
C SER A 408 14.49 -19.05 -18.12
N ILE A 409 15.19 -19.37 -19.21
CA ILE A 409 14.84 -20.47 -20.11
C ILE A 409 14.72 -21.81 -19.38
N ASN A 410 15.53 -22.03 -18.34
CA ASN A 410 15.54 -23.25 -17.52
C ASN A 410 14.25 -23.43 -16.71
N ARG A 411 13.43 -22.38 -16.53
CA ARG A 411 12.11 -22.46 -15.90
C ARG A 411 10.98 -22.69 -16.91
N ILE A 412 11.29 -22.65 -18.20
CA ILE A 412 10.30 -22.72 -19.28
C ILE A 412 10.43 -24.07 -20.01
N LEU A 413 11.66 -24.51 -20.28
CA LEU A 413 11.97 -25.72 -21.03
C LEU A 413 12.69 -26.75 -20.15
N GLN A 414 12.51 -28.03 -20.48
CA GLN A 414 13.26 -29.12 -19.87
C GLN A 414 14.71 -29.14 -20.35
N THR A 415 15.61 -29.67 -19.53
CA THR A 415 17.05 -29.76 -19.85
C THR A 415 17.31 -30.46 -21.18
N GLU A 416 16.58 -31.54 -21.48
CA GLU A 416 16.71 -32.29 -22.73
C GLU A 416 16.34 -31.45 -23.97
N GLU A 417 15.29 -30.63 -23.86
CA GLU A 417 14.86 -29.72 -24.92
C GLU A 417 15.93 -28.65 -25.16
N ILE A 418 16.47 -28.08 -24.08
CA ILE A 418 17.54 -27.07 -24.14
C ILE A 418 18.77 -27.64 -24.83
N GLU A 419 19.24 -28.83 -24.45
CA GLU A 419 20.41 -29.46 -25.07
C GLU A 419 20.18 -29.80 -26.54
N ASN A 420 18.96 -30.23 -26.91
CA ASN A 420 18.60 -30.41 -28.32
C ASN A 420 18.69 -29.09 -29.10
N PHE A 421 18.20 -27.97 -28.56
CA PHE A 421 18.32 -26.67 -29.23
C PHE A 421 19.77 -26.18 -29.30
N LYS A 422 20.57 -26.36 -28.25
CA LYS A 422 22.00 -26.02 -28.25
C LYS A 422 22.75 -26.78 -29.34
N SER A 423 22.45 -28.07 -29.54
CA SER A 423 23.09 -28.89 -30.59
C SER A 423 22.86 -28.38 -32.03
N LYS A 424 21.85 -27.52 -32.24
CA LYS A 424 21.48 -26.93 -33.53
C LYS A 424 22.08 -25.52 -33.73
N LEU A 425 22.83 -25.01 -32.75
CA LEU A 425 23.39 -23.66 -32.72
C LEU A 425 24.92 -23.72 -32.64
N SER A 426 25.58 -22.61 -33.00
CA SER A 426 27.01 -22.45 -32.71
C SER A 426 27.26 -22.35 -31.20
N GLU A 427 28.50 -22.58 -30.75
CA GLU A 427 28.87 -22.50 -29.33
C GLU A 427 28.53 -21.13 -28.72
N GLU A 428 28.73 -20.04 -29.47
CA GLU A 428 28.40 -18.68 -29.03
C GLU A 428 26.88 -18.49 -28.88
N GLU A 429 26.10 -18.92 -29.87
CA GLU A 429 24.64 -18.82 -29.86
C GLU A 429 23.96 -19.72 -28.82
N ALA A 430 24.58 -20.87 -28.50
CA ALA A 430 24.08 -21.84 -27.53
C ALA A 430 24.03 -21.30 -26.07
N THR A 431 24.66 -20.15 -25.81
CA THR A 431 24.62 -19.46 -24.52
C THR A 431 23.55 -18.36 -24.43
N ASP A 432 22.95 -17.95 -25.56
CA ASP A 432 21.92 -16.91 -25.58
C ASP A 432 20.53 -17.51 -25.35
N GLU A 433 19.99 -17.28 -24.15
CA GLU A 433 18.64 -17.75 -23.78
C GLU A 433 17.54 -17.27 -24.75
N ASP A 434 17.67 -16.08 -25.34
CA ASP A 434 16.66 -15.55 -26.26
C ASP A 434 16.69 -16.29 -27.61
N LEU A 435 17.88 -16.72 -28.06
CA LEU A 435 18.02 -17.54 -29.27
C LEU A 435 17.49 -18.96 -29.05
N LEU A 436 17.78 -19.57 -27.90
CA LEU A 436 17.22 -20.88 -27.52
C LEU A 436 15.69 -20.82 -27.50
N ALA A 437 15.13 -19.81 -26.83
CA ALA A 437 13.68 -19.59 -26.81
C ALA A 437 13.11 -19.36 -28.21
N PHE A 438 13.82 -18.64 -29.08
CA PHE A 438 13.39 -18.39 -30.45
C PHE A 438 13.32 -19.68 -31.28
N GLN A 439 14.27 -20.61 -31.13
CA GLN A 439 14.20 -21.90 -31.82
C GLN A 439 12.99 -22.72 -31.37
N ALA A 440 12.73 -22.78 -30.06
CA ALA A 440 11.56 -23.45 -29.52
C ALA A 440 10.25 -22.86 -30.07
N VAL A 441 10.11 -21.53 -30.01
CA VAL A 441 8.93 -20.83 -30.55
C VAL A 441 8.76 -21.08 -32.04
N LYS A 442 9.85 -21.08 -32.82
CA LYS A 442 9.81 -21.32 -34.27
C LYS A 442 9.31 -22.73 -34.59
N GLU A 443 9.83 -23.76 -33.91
CA GLU A 443 9.39 -25.14 -34.11
C GLU A 443 7.90 -25.32 -33.75
N LEU A 444 7.49 -24.77 -32.61
CA LEU A 444 6.09 -24.77 -32.16
C LEU A 444 5.17 -24.03 -33.14
N ALA A 445 5.61 -22.89 -33.68
CA ALA A 445 4.80 -22.11 -34.62
C ALA A 445 4.58 -22.84 -35.95
N ILE A 446 5.61 -23.52 -36.46
CA ILE A 446 5.51 -24.36 -37.67
C ILE A 446 4.53 -25.52 -37.41
N GLN A 447 4.62 -26.16 -36.26
CA GLN A 447 3.67 -27.21 -35.88
C GLN A 447 2.25 -26.65 -35.72
N GLY A 448 2.10 -25.46 -35.15
CA GLY A 448 0.84 -24.73 -35.02
C GLY A 448 0.16 -24.46 -36.36
N LEU A 449 0.91 -24.03 -37.39
CA LEU A 449 0.37 -23.87 -38.75
C LEU A 449 -0.21 -25.18 -39.32
N LYS A 450 0.46 -26.31 -39.06
CA LYS A 450 -0.02 -27.64 -39.49
C LYS A 450 -1.28 -28.03 -38.73
N ASN A 451 -1.27 -27.86 -37.40
CA ASN A 451 -2.41 -28.18 -36.55
C ASN A 451 -3.66 -27.37 -36.92
N ARG A 452 -3.49 -26.08 -37.25
CA ARG A 452 -4.55 -25.19 -37.73
C ARG A 452 -4.94 -25.41 -39.20
N LYS A 453 -4.30 -26.36 -39.91
CA LYS A 453 -4.54 -26.70 -41.34
C LYS A 453 -4.37 -25.50 -42.28
N VAL A 454 -3.42 -24.63 -41.99
CA VAL A 454 -3.11 -23.43 -42.79
C VAL A 454 -1.67 -23.41 -43.33
N ALA A 455 -0.89 -24.47 -43.09
CA ALA A 455 0.49 -24.60 -43.55
C ALA A 455 0.67 -24.58 -45.08
N SER A 456 -0.39 -24.79 -45.87
CA SER A 456 -0.36 -24.69 -47.34
C SER A 456 -0.66 -23.27 -47.87
N LYS A 457 -1.07 -22.33 -47.00
CA LYS A 457 -1.48 -20.98 -47.40
C LYS A 457 -0.31 -20.01 -47.33
N GLN A 458 0.11 -19.49 -48.48
CA GLN A 458 1.27 -18.59 -48.57
C GLN A 458 1.14 -17.34 -47.70
N ALA A 459 -0.05 -16.72 -47.64
CA ALA A 459 -0.31 -15.55 -46.80
C ALA A 459 -0.02 -15.79 -45.31
N TYR A 460 -0.28 -17.01 -44.80
CA TYR A 460 -0.01 -17.36 -43.40
C TYR A 460 1.49 -17.59 -43.17
N ILE A 461 2.17 -18.22 -44.13
CA ILE A 461 3.62 -18.43 -44.06
C ILE A 461 4.36 -17.09 -44.05
N ASP A 462 3.99 -16.18 -44.94
CA ASP A 462 4.64 -14.87 -45.06
C ASP A 462 4.39 -14.01 -43.83
N ARG A 463 3.16 -14.01 -43.31
CA ARG A 463 2.82 -13.33 -42.05
C ARG A 463 3.61 -13.91 -40.88
N LEU A 464 3.68 -15.23 -40.73
CA LEU A 464 4.41 -15.85 -39.62
C LEU A 464 5.91 -15.55 -39.69
N LYS A 465 6.51 -15.59 -40.89
CA LYS A 465 7.92 -15.21 -41.09
C LYS A 465 8.18 -13.77 -40.64
N TYR A 466 7.32 -12.84 -41.05
CA TYR A 466 7.40 -11.44 -40.64
C TYR A 466 7.31 -11.29 -39.12
N GLU A 467 6.30 -11.90 -38.49
CA GLU A 467 6.13 -11.83 -37.03
C GLU A 467 7.33 -12.41 -36.26
N LEU A 468 7.82 -13.59 -36.69
CA LEU A 468 9.00 -14.21 -36.08
C LEU A 468 10.26 -13.34 -36.21
N GLU A 469 10.46 -12.66 -37.33
CA GLU A 469 11.59 -11.74 -37.51
C GLU A 469 11.50 -10.55 -36.54
N VAL A 470 10.29 -9.98 -36.36
CA VAL A 470 10.05 -8.90 -35.40
C VAL A 470 10.33 -9.38 -33.97
N ILE A 471 9.87 -10.58 -33.61
CA ILE A 471 10.05 -11.16 -32.27
C ILE A 471 11.52 -11.45 -31.98
N LYS A 472 12.25 -12.01 -32.95
CA LYS A 472 13.70 -12.22 -32.83
C LYS A 472 14.42 -10.90 -32.58
N THR A 473 14.07 -9.86 -33.34
CA THR A 473 14.67 -8.53 -33.23
C THR A 473 14.41 -7.90 -31.86
N LEU A 474 13.17 -8.02 -31.35
CA LEU A 474 12.77 -7.42 -30.08
C LEU A 474 13.10 -8.30 -28.85
N LYS A 475 13.65 -9.51 -29.04
CA LYS A 475 13.97 -10.48 -27.98
C LYS A 475 12.75 -10.87 -27.11
N PHE A 476 11.60 -11.10 -27.74
CA PHE A 476 10.36 -11.50 -27.05
C PHE A 476 10.04 -13.00 -27.18
N ALA A 477 10.96 -13.83 -27.65
CA ALA A 477 10.68 -15.26 -27.81
C ALA A 477 10.30 -15.93 -26.49
N LYS A 478 11.01 -15.61 -25.39
CA LYS A 478 10.68 -16.12 -24.05
C LYS A 478 9.25 -15.77 -23.62
N TYR A 479 8.77 -14.57 -23.95
CA TYR A 479 7.40 -14.16 -23.64
C TYR A 479 6.37 -15.08 -24.31
N PHE A 480 6.49 -15.31 -25.62
CA PHE A 480 5.56 -16.19 -26.34
C PHE A 480 5.66 -17.64 -25.88
N LEU A 481 6.86 -18.11 -25.58
CA LEU A 481 7.08 -19.46 -25.08
C LEU A 481 6.43 -19.65 -23.70
N THR A 482 6.63 -18.71 -22.78
CA THR A 482 5.97 -18.73 -21.46
C THR A 482 4.44 -18.77 -21.61
N TYR A 483 3.86 -17.89 -22.44
CA TYR A 483 2.41 -17.88 -22.65
C TYR A 483 1.89 -19.14 -23.35
N TYR A 484 2.67 -19.73 -24.27
CA TYR A 484 2.33 -21.03 -24.86
C TYR A 484 2.14 -22.10 -23.79
N HIS A 485 3.09 -22.23 -22.84
CA HIS A 485 2.98 -23.21 -21.77
C HIS A 485 1.82 -22.90 -20.80
N ILE A 486 1.64 -21.64 -20.41
CA ILE A 486 0.52 -21.22 -19.55
C ILE A 486 -0.82 -21.57 -20.21
N MET A 487 -1.00 -21.24 -21.48
CA MET A 487 -2.26 -21.44 -22.19
C MET A 487 -2.52 -22.91 -22.49
N ARG A 488 -1.49 -23.72 -22.73
CA ARG A 488 -1.63 -25.17 -22.86
C ARG A 488 -2.17 -25.78 -21.58
N VAL A 489 -1.55 -25.48 -20.43
CA VAL A 489 -1.98 -26.01 -19.12
C VAL A 489 -3.38 -25.48 -18.78
N ALA A 490 -3.63 -24.17 -18.94
CA ALA A 490 -4.95 -23.60 -18.67
C ALA A 490 -6.03 -24.25 -19.55
N GLY A 491 -5.76 -24.48 -20.84
CA GLY A 491 -6.68 -25.13 -21.76
C GLY A 491 -7.02 -26.58 -21.43
N GLU A 492 -6.21 -27.28 -20.61
CA GLU A 492 -6.51 -28.62 -20.09
C GLU A 492 -7.54 -28.58 -18.95
N HIS A 493 -7.66 -27.44 -18.26
CA HIS A 493 -8.50 -27.28 -17.07
C HIS A 493 -9.70 -26.35 -17.27
N MET A 494 -9.65 -25.45 -18.25
CA MET A 494 -10.71 -24.45 -18.45
C MET A 494 -10.87 -24.01 -19.91
N ILE A 495 -12.01 -23.39 -20.18
CA ILE A 495 -12.28 -22.77 -21.48
C ILE A 495 -11.56 -21.42 -21.55
N LEU A 496 -10.75 -21.25 -22.59
CA LEU A 496 -10.02 -20.01 -22.87
C LEU A 496 -10.86 -19.09 -23.77
N GLY A 497 -10.89 -17.79 -23.45
CA GLY A 497 -11.51 -16.78 -24.31
C GLY A 497 -10.75 -16.56 -25.62
N ASN A 498 -11.43 -15.94 -26.60
CA ASN A 498 -10.92 -15.84 -27.97
C ASN A 498 -9.67 -14.95 -28.10
N ALA A 499 -9.74 -13.71 -27.63
CA ALA A 499 -8.66 -12.72 -27.52
C ALA A 499 -9.22 -11.44 -26.88
N ARG A 500 -8.40 -10.68 -26.13
CA ARG A 500 -8.65 -9.28 -25.78
C ARG A 500 -7.45 -8.40 -26.08
N GLY A 501 -7.73 -7.12 -26.37
CA GLY A 501 -6.70 -6.15 -26.72
C GLY A 501 -6.08 -6.40 -28.09
N SER A 502 -4.82 -6.02 -28.27
CA SER A 502 -4.11 -6.10 -29.54
C SER A 502 -3.54 -7.49 -29.87
N ALA A 503 -3.41 -8.37 -28.87
CA ALA A 503 -2.87 -9.73 -29.05
C ALA A 503 -3.62 -10.57 -30.11
N GLY A 504 -4.93 -10.32 -30.29
CA GLY A 504 -5.73 -10.96 -31.35
C GLY A 504 -5.23 -10.70 -32.77
N GLY A 505 -4.38 -9.70 -32.98
CA GLY A 505 -3.72 -9.42 -34.26
C GLY A 505 -2.46 -10.24 -34.56
N SER A 506 -1.98 -11.09 -33.66
CA SER A 506 -0.78 -11.91 -33.91
C SER A 506 -1.12 -13.29 -34.45
N LEU A 507 -0.61 -13.61 -35.64
CA LEU A 507 -0.69 -14.96 -36.20
C LEU A 507 0.13 -15.94 -35.36
N LEU A 508 1.29 -15.51 -34.84
CA LEU A 508 2.07 -16.35 -33.93
C LEU A 508 1.24 -16.74 -32.70
N ALA A 509 0.57 -15.78 -32.05
CA ALA A 509 -0.28 -16.07 -30.89
C ALA A 509 -1.40 -17.08 -31.24
N TYR A 510 -2.01 -16.93 -32.42
CA TYR A 510 -3.06 -17.85 -32.89
C TYR A 510 -2.55 -19.28 -33.13
N VAL A 511 -1.39 -19.45 -33.79
CA VAL A 511 -0.83 -20.78 -34.10
C VAL A 511 -0.24 -21.47 -32.87
N LEU A 512 0.22 -20.70 -31.88
CA LEU A 512 0.61 -21.22 -30.56
C LEU A 512 -0.60 -21.53 -29.66
N GLY A 513 -1.83 -21.18 -30.07
CA GLY A 513 -3.03 -21.39 -29.25
C GLY A 513 -3.14 -20.44 -28.07
N ILE A 514 -2.37 -19.34 -28.06
CA ILE A 514 -2.50 -18.25 -27.07
C ILE A 514 -3.78 -17.46 -27.32
N THR A 515 -4.14 -17.27 -28.60
CA THR A 515 -5.44 -16.74 -29.02
C THR A 515 -6.17 -17.78 -29.86
N GLN A 516 -7.50 -17.72 -29.87
CA GLN A 516 -8.36 -18.60 -30.68
C GLN A 516 -8.91 -17.91 -31.94
N MET A 517 -8.57 -16.64 -32.13
CA MET A 517 -9.01 -15.81 -33.25
C MET A 517 -8.00 -15.87 -34.39
N ASP A 518 -8.43 -16.21 -35.61
CA ASP A 518 -7.60 -16.16 -36.81
C ASP A 518 -7.44 -14.70 -37.30
N PRO A 519 -6.26 -14.09 -37.16
CA PRO A 519 -6.08 -12.68 -37.49
C PRO A 519 -6.15 -12.40 -38.99
N ILE A 520 -5.78 -13.36 -39.84
CA ILE A 520 -5.81 -13.17 -41.29
C ILE A 520 -7.25 -13.19 -41.80
N LYS A 521 -8.07 -14.10 -41.25
CA LYS A 521 -9.50 -14.18 -41.61
C LYS A 521 -10.27 -12.88 -41.27
N HIS A 522 -9.87 -12.21 -40.19
CA HIS A 522 -10.55 -11.03 -39.67
C HIS A 522 -9.82 -9.71 -39.95
N ASP A 523 -8.82 -9.72 -40.83
CA ASP A 523 -8.02 -8.55 -41.22
C ASP A 523 -7.41 -7.79 -40.02
N LEU A 524 -6.92 -8.54 -39.04
CA LEU A 524 -6.33 -8.00 -37.82
C LEU A 524 -4.83 -7.77 -38.00
N LEU A 525 -4.42 -6.57 -37.64
CA LEU A 525 -3.05 -6.08 -37.85
C LEU A 525 -2.12 -6.50 -36.70
N PHE A 526 -0.99 -7.11 -37.05
CA PHE A 526 0.05 -7.46 -36.06
C PHE A 526 0.74 -6.20 -35.54
N GLU A 527 0.86 -5.17 -36.36
CA GLU A 527 1.52 -3.91 -36.03
C GLU A 527 0.79 -3.15 -34.92
N ARG A 528 -0.51 -3.41 -34.74
CA ARG A 528 -1.29 -2.91 -33.60
C ARG A 528 -0.87 -3.59 -32.29
N PHE A 529 -0.39 -4.82 -32.37
CA PHE A 529 0.20 -5.55 -31.25
C PHE A 529 1.67 -5.18 -31.05
N MET A 530 2.51 -5.35 -32.08
CA MET A 530 3.95 -5.20 -31.97
C MET A 530 4.57 -4.71 -33.28
N THR A 531 5.55 -3.80 -33.20
CA THR A 531 6.26 -3.24 -34.37
C THR A 531 7.72 -2.98 -34.04
N ARG A 532 8.62 -3.08 -35.03
CA ARG A 532 10.06 -2.81 -34.87
C ARG A 532 10.38 -1.39 -34.42
N LYS A 533 9.52 -0.42 -34.75
CA LYS A 533 9.74 1.02 -34.49
C LYS A 533 9.25 1.48 -33.11
N LYS A 534 8.38 0.73 -32.42
CA LYS A 534 7.90 1.11 -31.09
C LYS A 534 8.99 0.79 -30.07
N ARG A 535 9.57 1.83 -29.47
CA ARG A 535 10.37 1.74 -28.24
C ARG A 535 9.49 1.08 -27.16
N CYS A 536 9.84 -0.15 -26.77
CA CYS A 536 9.30 -0.96 -25.68
C CYS A 536 8.03 -0.43 -24.98
N LEU A 537 6.86 -0.77 -25.52
CA LEU A 537 5.71 -1.09 -24.67
C LEU A 537 5.65 -2.61 -24.63
N LEU A 538 5.63 -3.20 -23.43
CA LEU A 538 5.39 -4.63 -23.29
C LEU A 538 4.08 -4.98 -24.01
N PRO A 539 4.05 -5.98 -24.90
CA PRO A 539 2.78 -6.45 -25.44
C PRO A 539 1.92 -6.95 -24.29
N THR A 540 0.82 -6.26 -24.01
CA THR A 540 -0.20 -6.72 -23.07
C THR A 540 -1.11 -7.73 -23.77
N THR A 541 -1.03 -9.00 -23.36
CA THR A 541 -1.96 -10.05 -23.80
C THR A 541 -2.95 -10.28 -22.67
N TYR A 542 -4.18 -9.79 -22.86
CA TYR A 542 -5.29 -10.11 -21.97
C TYR A 542 -6.00 -11.34 -22.51
N VAL A 543 -6.11 -12.38 -21.69
CA VAL A 543 -6.95 -13.55 -21.98
C VAL A 543 -8.12 -13.50 -21.02
N LEU A 544 -9.33 -13.45 -21.56
CA LEU A 544 -10.53 -13.63 -20.74
C LEU A 544 -10.62 -15.10 -20.37
N THR A 545 -10.46 -15.39 -19.10
CA THR A 545 -10.83 -16.66 -18.51
C THR A 545 -12.17 -16.44 -17.81
N ASN A 546 -13.14 -17.34 -18.02
CA ASN A 546 -14.38 -17.28 -17.25
C ASN A 546 -14.08 -17.92 -15.89
N VAL A 547 -13.77 -17.09 -14.91
CA VAL A 547 -13.44 -17.54 -13.56
C VAL A 547 -14.10 -16.61 -12.57
N GLY A 548 -15.18 -17.10 -11.96
CA GLY A 548 -15.34 -16.88 -10.52
C GLY A 548 -14.11 -17.47 -9.82
N SER A 549 -13.82 -17.01 -8.60
CA SER A 549 -12.63 -17.27 -7.73
C SER A 549 -11.92 -18.65 -7.83
N CYS A 550 -11.41 -19.03 -8.99
CA CYS A 550 -10.54 -20.19 -9.15
C CYS A 550 -9.12 -19.67 -9.00
N GLN A 551 -8.59 -19.90 -7.82
CA GLN A 551 -7.21 -19.66 -7.49
C GLN A 551 -6.34 -20.45 -8.49
N LEU A 552 -5.39 -19.77 -9.14
CA LEU A 552 -4.29 -20.36 -9.91
C LEU A 552 -3.32 -21.15 -8.98
N GLN A 553 -3.85 -22.00 -8.11
CA GLN A 553 -3.11 -22.77 -7.09
C GLN A 553 -2.33 -23.96 -7.67
N HIS A 554 -2.53 -24.30 -8.94
CA HIS A 554 -1.93 -25.48 -9.58
C HIS A 554 -0.84 -25.18 -10.61
N LEU A 555 -0.39 -23.92 -10.75
CA LEU A 555 0.91 -23.68 -11.38
C LEU A 555 2.01 -24.08 -10.40
N ASP A 556 2.66 -25.20 -10.71
CA ASP A 556 3.90 -25.78 -10.16
C ASP A 556 4.59 -24.95 -9.06
N THR A 557 4.98 -25.61 -7.97
CA THR A 557 5.68 -24.99 -6.83
C THR A 557 7.02 -24.32 -7.23
N GLU A 558 7.59 -24.66 -8.39
CA GLU A 558 8.76 -23.96 -8.94
C GLU A 558 8.45 -22.62 -9.65
N LEU A 559 7.20 -22.41 -10.09
CA LEU A 559 6.72 -21.19 -10.78
C LEU A 559 6.16 -20.13 -9.83
N HIS A 560 5.91 -20.49 -8.57
CA HIS A 560 5.24 -19.66 -7.55
C HIS A 560 5.94 -18.34 -7.20
N LYS A 561 7.21 -18.13 -7.58
CA LYS A 561 7.95 -16.91 -7.20
C LYS A 561 7.75 -15.70 -8.14
N VAL A 562 6.96 -15.80 -9.21
CA VAL A 562 6.91 -14.75 -10.25
C VAL A 562 5.53 -14.11 -10.46
N LEU A 563 4.44 -14.74 -10.01
CA LEU A 563 3.09 -14.19 -10.17
C LEU A 563 2.62 -13.54 -8.85
N THR A 564 3.08 -12.31 -8.59
CA THR A 564 2.41 -11.47 -7.60
C THR A 564 1.18 -10.84 -8.25
N HIS A 565 0.03 -10.97 -7.59
CA HIS A 565 -1.21 -10.34 -7.97
C HIS A 565 -0.96 -8.83 -8.12
N THR A 566 -1.33 -8.21 -9.24
CA THR A 566 -1.45 -6.75 -9.29
C THR A 566 -2.58 -6.41 -8.33
N GLY A 567 -2.24 -5.97 -7.11
CA GLY A 567 -3.20 -5.47 -6.15
C GLY A 567 -3.93 -4.29 -6.77
N ASP A 568 -5.12 -4.54 -7.31
CA ASP A 568 -6.02 -3.48 -7.72
C ASP A 568 -6.49 -2.78 -6.45
N TYR A 569 -5.86 -1.64 -6.14
CA TYR A 569 -6.40 -0.72 -5.16
C TYR A 569 -7.66 -0.11 -5.77
N LYS A 570 -8.83 -0.54 -5.31
CA LYS A 570 -10.08 0.19 -5.57
C LYS A 570 -9.99 1.49 -4.77
N PRO A 571 -10.03 2.67 -5.41
CA PRO A 571 -10.19 3.91 -4.67
C PRO A 571 -11.41 3.77 -3.74
N VAL A 572 -11.27 4.17 -2.47
CA VAL A 572 -12.39 4.25 -1.51
C VAL A 572 -13.53 5.14 -2.04
N VAL A 573 -13.29 5.87 -3.14
CA VAL A 573 -14.29 6.63 -3.90
C VAL A 573 -15.50 5.78 -4.34
N SER A 574 -15.40 4.45 -4.49
CA SER A 574 -16.55 3.66 -4.99
C SER A 574 -17.58 3.24 -3.94
N LYS A 575 -17.27 3.30 -2.64
CA LYS A 575 -18.23 2.92 -1.58
C LYS A 575 -18.96 4.12 -0.99
N VAL A 576 -18.32 5.28 -0.99
CA VAL A 576 -18.89 6.53 -0.43
C VAL A 576 -20.08 7.02 -1.25
N GLU A 577 -20.05 6.87 -2.58
CA GLU A 577 -21.21 7.19 -3.42
C GLU A 577 -22.29 6.09 -3.39
N SER A 578 -21.91 4.82 -3.24
CA SER A 578 -22.89 3.72 -3.30
C SER A 578 -23.81 3.64 -2.08
N GLU A 579 -23.43 4.23 -0.95
CA GLU A 579 -24.24 4.17 0.28
C GLU A 579 -25.17 5.38 0.46
N HIS A 580 -25.05 6.44 -0.37
CA HIS A 580 -25.92 7.63 -0.27
C HIS A 580 -26.20 8.39 -1.60
N GLN A 581 -26.11 7.78 -2.77
CA GLN A 581 -26.78 8.36 -3.95
C GLN A 581 -28.27 7.95 -3.93
N GLU A 582 -29.16 8.90 -3.61
CA GLU A 582 -30.59 8.76 -3.91
C GLU A 582 -30.70 8.54 -5.43
N LEU A 583 -31.00 7.31 -5.83
CA LEU A 583 -31.24 6.98 -7.22
C LEU A 583 -32.48 7.75 -7.70
N ILE A 584 -32.41 8.29 -8.90
CA ILE A 584 -33.52 9.02 -9.52
C ILE A 584 -34.27 8.04 -10.41
N GLU A 585 -35.58 7.97 -10.24
CA GLU A 585 -36.49 7.24 -11.11
C GLU A 585 -37.01 8.19 -12.19
N VAL A 586 -36.73 7.87 -13.45
CA VAL A 586 -37.24 8.59 -14.61
C VAL A 586 -38.28 7.71 -15.28
N GLU A 587 -39.53 8.18 -15.36
CA GLU A 587 -40.62 7.47 -16.03
C GLU A 587 -40.75 7.97 -17.48
N ALA A 588 -40.60 7.06 -18.44
CA ALA A 588 -40.82 7.35 -19.86
C ALA A 588 -42.31 7.38 -20.19
N GLU A 589 -42.70 8.05 -21.29
CA GLU A 589 -44.11 8.14 -21.72
C GLU A 589 -44.79 6.78 -21.97
N ASP A 590 -44.02 5.72 -22.23
CA ASP A 590 -44.54 4.36 -22.39
C ASP A 590 -44.76 3.60 -21.06
N GLY A 591 -44.54 4.27 -19.92
CA GLY A 591 -44.68 3.74 -18.56
C GLY A 591 -43.45 2.97 -18.06
N THR A 592 -42.33 3.01 -18.79
CA THR A 592 -41.07 2.39 -18.35
C THR A 592 -40.36 3.29 -17.32
N THR A 593 -40.16 2.78 -16.11
CA THR A 593 -39.35 3.45 -15.09
C THR A 593 -37.88 3.03 -15.21
N ILE A 594 -36.98 4.00 -15.35
CA ILE A 594 -35.54 3.83 -15.42
C ILE A 594 -34.92 4.42 -14.15
N THR A 595 -34.30 3.58 -13.34
CA THR A 595 -33.59 4.00 -12.12
C THR A 595 -32.12 4.26 -12.44
N CYS A 596 -31.62 5.47 -12.20
CA CYS A 596 -30.23 5.84 -12.50
C CYS A 596 -29.60 6.76 -11.45
N SER A 597 -28.26 6.88 -11.48
CA SER A 597 -27.53 7.82 -10.63
C SER A 597 -27.86 9.28 -11.04
N PRO A 598 -27.92 10.24 -10.10
CA PRO A 598 -28.08 11.67 -10.39
C PRO A 598 -27.11 12.21 -11.44
N ASN A 599 -25.90 11.63 -11.53
CA ASN A 599 -24.83 12.09 -12.41
C ASN A 599 -24.93 11.53 -13.83
N HIS A 600 -25.92 10.68 -14.12
CA HIS A 600 -26.06 10.07 -15.44
C HIS A 600 -26.42 11.12 -16.48
N LEU A 601 -25.67 11.20 -17.58
CA LEU A 601 -25.92 12.16 -18.66
C LEU A 601 -26.93 11.61 -19.67
N TRP A 602 -27.95 12.41 -19.94
CA TRP A 602 -29.02 12.14 -20.88
C TRP A 602 -28.95 13.14 -22.03
N VAL A 603 -29.19 12.65 -23.25
CA VAL A 603 -29.35 13.52 -24.40
C VAL A 603 -30.83 13.76 -24.63
N VAL A 604 -31.26 15.01 -24.44
CA VAL A 604 -32.67 15.42 -24.54
C VAL A 604 -32.87 16.50 -25.62
N VAL A 605 -34.10 16.61 -26.12
CA VAL A 605 -34.53 17.82 -26.84
C VAL A 605 -35.12 18.80 -25.84
N ARG A 606 -34.46 19.95 -25.66
CA ARG A 606 -34.94 21.07 -24.87
C ARG A 606 -35.02 22.30 -25.76
N ASP A 607 -36.18 22.96 -25.82
CA ASP A 607 -36.41 24.13 -26.67
C ASP A 607 -36.03 23.91 -28.15
N SER A 608 -36.36 22.73 -28.69
CA SER A 608 -36.01 22.29 -30.06
C SER A 608 -34.51 22.17 -30.36
N GLN A 609 -33.66 22.12 -29.33
CA GLN A 609 -32.22 21.84 -29.46
C GLN A 609 -31.83 20.57 -28.71
N ARG A 610 -30.90 19.80 -29.30
CA ARG A 610 -30.34 18.60 -28.68
C ARG A 610 -29.27 19.02 -27.67
N VAL A 611 -29.47 18.70 -26.39
CA VAL A 611 -28.58 19.08 -25.29
C VAL A 611 -28.29 17.88 -24.38
N GLU A 612 -27.10 17.84 -23.79
CA GLU A 612 -26.75 16.88 -22.73
C GLU A 612 -27.08 17.48 -21.37
N VAL A 613 -27.79 16.71 -20.55
CA VAL A 613 -28.30 17.14 -19.24
C VAL A 613 -28.12 15.99 -18.26
N ARG A 614 -27.79 16.27 -17.00
CA ARG A 614 -27.70 15.23 -15.96
C ARG A 614 -29.09 14.76 -15.53
N ALA A 615 -29.19 13.55 -14.99
CA ALA A 615 -30.45 12.97 -14.53
C ALA A 615 -31.15 13.83 -13.47
N ASP A 616 -30.40 14.50 -12.59
CA ASP A 616 -30.92 15.44 -11.59
C ASP A 616 -31.37 16.80 -12.14
N GLU A 617 -31.07 17.09 -13.42
CA GLU A 617 -31.40 18.33 -14.11
C GLU A 617 -32.47 18.15 -15.21
N LEU A 618 -33.03 16.94 -15.33
CA LEU A 618 -34.13 16.63 -16.25
C LEU A 618 -35.41 17.40 -15.87
N ARG A 619 -36.12 17.88 -16.89
CA ARG A 619 -37.42 18.55 -16.76
C ARG A 619 -38.49 17.67 -17.38
N GLU A 620 -39.72 17.77 -16.87
CA GLU A 620 -40.88 17.08 -17.47
C GLU A 620 -41.08 17.40 -18.96
N THR A 621 -40.58 18.54 -19.43
CA THR A 621 -40.68 18.99 -20.83
C THR A 621 -39.58 18.46 -21.74
N ASP A 622 -38.60 17.72 -21.21
CA ASP A 622 -37.48 17.21 -21.98
C ASP A 622 -37.85 15.91 -22.71
N GLU A 623 -37.72 15.88 -24.04
CA GLU A 623 -37.92 14.64 -24.81
C GLU A 623 -36.62 13.82 -24.82
N LEU A 624 -36.64 12.64 -24.18
CA LEU A 624 -35.49 11.74 -24.06
C LEU A 624 -35.20 11.05 -25.41
N ILE A 625 -33.97 11.18 -25.92
CA ILE A 625 -33.58 10.63 -27.23
C ILE A 625 -32.73 9.37 -27.09
N GLU A 626 -31.67 9.42 -26.28
CA GLU A 626 -30.67 8.35 -26.19
C GLU A 626 -29.93 8.42 -24.85
N LEU A 627 -29.64 7.25 -24.28
CA LEU A 627 -28.88 7.08 -23.05
C LEU A 627 -27.40 6.95 -23.41
N HIS A 628 -26.59 7.96 -23.10
CA HIS A 628 -25.20 7.99 -23.53
C HIS A 628 -24.34 7.15 -22.57
N PHE A 629 -23.97 5.94 -22.98
CA PHE A 629 -22.90 5.20 -22.31
C PHE A 629 -21.56 5.68 -22.87
N ASP A 630 -20.96 6.72 -22.27
CA ASP A 630 -19.57 7.06 -22.59
C ASP A 630 -18.58 6.43 -21.60
N ASP A 631 -17.92 5.38 -22.08
CA ASP A 631 -16.63 4.91 -21.61
C ASP A 631 -15.58 6.02 -21.79
N ARG A 632 -15.47 6.99 -20.87
CA ARG A 632 -14.24 7.69 -20.42
C ARG A 632 -14.48 9.15 -19.95
N TYR A 633 -14.00 9.41 -18.71
CA TYR A 633 -13.44 10.67 -18.20
C TYR A 633 -14.36 11.87 -17.97
N THR A 634 -14.64 12.16 -16.69
CA THR A 634 -14.23 13.44 -16.07
C THR A 634 -14.24 13.32 -14.55
N PHE A 635 -13.06 13.20 -13.95
CA PHE A 635 -12.83 13.57 -12.55
C PHE A 635 -11.49 14.32 -12.50
N GLU A 636 -11.53 15.56 -13.00
CA GLU A 636 -10.64 16.63 -12.54
C GLU A 636 -11.45 17.44 -11.52
N LYS A 637 -10.89 17.58 -10.32
CA LYS A 637 -11.31 18.48 -9.24
C LYS A 637 -12.73 18.28 -8.69
N LEU A 638 -12.80 17.57 -7.57
CA LEU A 638 -13.27 18.13 -6.30
C LEU A 638 -12.43 17.52 -5.18
#